data_AF-A0AAV3M7C2-F1
#
_entry.id   AF-A0AAV3M7C2-F1
#
_cell.length_a   1.000
_cell.length_b   1.000
_cell.length_c   1.000
_cell.angle_alpha   90.00
_cell.angle_beta   90.00
_cell.angle_gamma   90.00
#
_symmetry.space_group_name_H-M   'P 1'
#
loop_
_entity.id
_entity.type
_entity.pdbx_description
1 polymer ?
#
loop_
_entity_poly.entity_id
_entity_poly.type
_entity_poly.pdbx_seq_one_letter_code
_entity_poly.pdbx_strand_id
1 'polypeptide(L)'
;MDKRAYFVPDVLEGMEHLSLVCIDNIQCIAGDEEWEMAIFNLYNRILEIGRTCLLITGDRPPRQIDLKLPDLASRLDWGQIYKLHPLSDEDKICALQLRASIRGFELPEDVCRFVLKRLDRKMGTLFDILNKLDHASIVAQRKMTIPFVKDILKL
;
A
#
# COMPACT_ATOMS: atom_id res chain seq x y z
N MET A 1 8.06 -0.25 -8.01
CA MET A 1 8.52 -0.37 -9.41
C MET A 1 7.73 0.65 -10.22
N ASP A 2 8.41 1.49 -10.99
CA ASP A 2 7.74 2.47 -11.84
C ASP A 2 7.11 1.76 -13.04
N LYS A 3 5.78 1.70 -13.07
CA LYS A 3 5.03 1.01 -14.14
C LYS A 3 4.94 1.84 -15.43
N ARG A 4 5.31 3.12 -15.42
CA ARG A 4 5.32 3.96 -16.64
C ARG A 4 6.33 3.53 -17.66
N ALA A 5 7.40 2.88 -17.23
CA ALA A 5 8.36 2.31 -18.15
C ALA A 5 7.78 1.16 -19.00
N TYR A 6 6.61 0.62 -18.62
CA TYR A 6 6.03 -0.58 -19.22
C TYR A 6 4.68 -0.37 -19.90
N PHE A 7 4.02 0.77 -19.65
CA PHE A 7 2.70 1.06 -20.18
C PHE A 7 2.68 2.42 -20.88
N VAL A 8 1.84 2.53 -21.89
CA VAL A 8 1.44 3.80 -22.49
C VAL A 8 0.10 4.24 -21.89
N PRO A 9 -0.23 5.54 -21.89
CA PRO A 9 -1.46 6.05 -21.29
C PRO A 9 -2.74 5.41 -21.83
N ASP A 10 -2.72 4.90 -23.06
CA ASP A 10 -3.84 4.19 -23.72
C ASP A 10 -4.30 2.94 -22.96
N VAL A 11 -3.48 2.40 -22.04
CA VAL A 11 -3.89 1.28 -21.17
C VAL A 11 -5.14 1.61 -20.36
N LEU A 12 -5.44 2.89 -20.14
CA LEU A 12 -6.58 3.38 -19.38
C LEU A 12 -7.89 3.39 -20.20
N GLU A 13 -7.85 3.13 -21.50
CA GLU A 13 -9.04 3.07 -22.34
C GLU A 13 -9.90 1.85 -22.01
N GLY A 14 -11.21 2.03 -21.92
CA GLY A 14 -12.16 0.97 -21.59
C GLY A 14 -12.18 0.57 -20.10
N MET A 15 -11.27 1.10 -19.28
CA MET A 15 -11.29 0.87 -17.83
C MET A 15 -12.55 1.45 -17.18
N GLU A 16 -13.20 2.42 -17.82
CA GLU A 16 -14.49 2.96 -17.38
C GLU A 16 -15.64 1.95 -17.39
N HIS A 17 -15.48 0.77 -18.00
CA HIS A 17 -16.47 -0.31 -17.96
C HIS A 17 -16.27 -1.30 -16.80
N LEU A 18 -15.17 -1.19 -16.05
CA LEU A 18 -14.89 -2.04 -14.89
C LEU A 18 -15.73 -1.58 -13.70
N SER A 19 -16.01 -2.48 -12.74
CA SER A 19 -16.71 -2.07 -11.52
C SER A 19 -15.83 -1.25 -10.56
N LEU A 20 -14.50 -1.44 -10.61
CA LEU A 20 -13.53 -0.78 -9.75
C LEU A 20 -12.23 -0.53 -10.52
N VAL A 21 -11.73 0.69 -10.43
CA VAL A 21 -10.42 1.11 -10.92
C VAL A 21 -9.60 1.66 -9.76
N CYS A 22 -8.40 1.13 -9.54
CA CYS A 22 -7.50 1.56 -8.49
C CYS A 22 -6.21 2.13 -9.09
N ILE A 23 -5.93 3.39 -8.82
CA ILE A 23 -4.70 4.07 -9.24
C ILE A 23 -3.84 4.28 -7.99
N ASP A 24 -2.70 3.60 -7.94
CA ASP A 24 -1.78 3.69 -6.81
C ASP A 24 -0.64 4.68 -7.13
N ASN A 25 -0.28 5.53 -6.16
CA ASN A 25 0.81 6.49 -6.24
C ASN A 25 0.68 7.54 -7.36
N ILE A 26 -0.44 8.28 -7.38
CA ILE A 26 -0.68 9.33 -8.38
C ILE A 26 0.42 10.40 -8.42
N GLN A 27 1.10 10.67 -7.30
CA GLN A 27 2.19 11.64 -7.25
C GLN A 27 3.33 11.33 -8.21
N CYS A 28 3.47 10.07 -8.61
CA CYS A 28 4.51 9.75 -9.55
C CYS A 28 4.24 10.51 -10.86
N ILE A 29 2.98 10.69 -11.33
CA ILE A 29 2.68 11.24 -12.68
C ILE A 29 2.84 12.75 -12.74
N ALA A 30 3.12 13.40 -11.61
CA ALA A 30 3.28 14.83 -11.55
C ALA A 30 4.39 15.31 -12.50
N GLY A 31 4.03 16.23 -13.39
CA GLY A 31 4.92 16.79 -14.40
C GLY A 31 4.88 16.09 -15.76
N ASP A 32 4.23 14.93 -15.86
CA ASP A 32 4.05 14.14 -17.07
C ASP A 32 2.69 14.43 -17.70
N GLU A 33 2.69 15.34 -18.69
CA GLU A 33 1.47 15.90 -19.27
C GLU A 33 0.61 14.84 -19.98
N GLU A 34 1.24 13.84 -20.60
CA GLU A 34 0.51 12.75 -21.27
C GLU A 34 -0.25 11.89 -20.26
N TRP A 35 0.42 11.51 -19.16
CA TRP A 35 -0.20 10.72 -18.10
C TRP A 35 -1.25 11.52 -17.31
N GLU A 36 -0.99 12.79 -17.01
CA GLU A 36 -1.95 13.67 -16.35
C GLU A 36 -3.23 13.81 -17.18
N MET A 37 -3.10 14.03 -18.50
CA MET A 37 -4.23 14.11 -19.41
C MET A 37 -5.01 12.80 -19.50
N ALA A 38 -4.31 11.66 -19.54
CA ALA A 38 -4.96 10.36 -19.63
C ALA A 38 -5.77 10.01 -18.36
N ILE A 39 -5.23 10.32 -17.17
CA ILE A 39 -5.98 10.15 -15.91
C ILE A 39 -7.19 11.11 -15.86
N PHE A 40 -7.01 12.36 -16.31
CA PHE A 40 -8.11 13.31 -16.39
C PHE A 40 -9.25 12.81 -17.28
N ASN A 41 -8.91 12.29 -18.47
CA ASN A 41 -9.88 11.73 -19.40
C ASN A 41 -10.57 10.48 -18.81
N LEU A 42 -9.82 9.58 -18.18
CA LEU A 42 -10.39 8.43 -17.48
C LEU A 42 -11.38 8.84 -16.39
N TYR A 43 -11.04 9.85 -15.58
CA TYR A 43 -11.92 10.37 -14.54
C TYR A 43 -13.26 10.84 -15.13
N ASN A 44 -13.22 11.63 -16.21
CA ASN A 44 -14.42 12.13 -16.86
C ASN A 44 -15.27 10.98 -17.43
N ARG A 45 -14.67 10.00 -18.13
CA ARG A 45 -15.39 8.83 -18.64
C ARG A 45 -16.06 8.02 -17.52
N ILE A 46 -15.37 7.80 -16.41
CA ILE A 46 -15.92 7.10 -15.24
C ILE A 46 -17.12 7.86 -14.67
N LEU A 47 -16.99 9.19 -14.53
CA LEU A 47 -18.06 10.04 -14.02
C LEU A 47 -19.29 10.04 -14.93
N GLU A 48 -19.09 10.08 -16.25
CA GLU A 48 -20.16 10.03 -17.25
C GLU A 48 -20.92 8.70 -17.24
N ILE A 49 -20.22 7.57 -17.11
CA ILE A 49 -20.86 6.25 -17.04
C ILE A 49 -21.57 6.03 -15.70
N GLY A 50 -21.00 6.54 -14.61
CA GLY A 50 -21.61 6.51 -13.27
C GLY A 50 -21.74 5.13 -12.62
N ARG A 51 -21.08 4.09 -13.17
CA ARG A 51 -21.12 2.69 -12.66
C ARG A 51 -19.81 2.21 -12.07
N THR A 52 -18.75 2.99 -12.21
CA THR A 52 -17.38 2.57 -11.94
C THR A 52 -16.85 3.29 -10.71
N CYS A 53 -16.41 2.53 -9.72
CA CYS A 53 -15.76 3.10 -8.54
C CYS A 53 -14.30 3.42 -8.87
N LEU A 54 -13.86 4.64 -8.58
CA LEU A 54 -12.47 5.07 -8.77
C LEU A 54 -11.82 5.31 -7.41
N LEU A 55 -10.75 4.59 -7.12
CA LEU A 55 -9.91 4.78 -5.93
C LEU A 55 -8.52 5.23 -6.37
N ILE A 56 -8.03 6.30 -5.74
CA ILE A 56 -6.73 6.88 -6.05
C ILE A 56 -5.96 7.05 -4.75
N THR A 57 -4.69 6.65 -4.73
CA THR A 57 -3.78 6.89 -3.61
C THR A 57 -2.71 7.90 -4.00
N GLY A 58 -2.23 8.65 -3.01
CA GLY A 58 -1.14 9.61 -3.15
C GLY A 58 -0.32 9.72 -1.86
N ASP A 59 0.92 10.20 -1.97
CA ASP A 59 1.78 10.48 -0.81
C ASP A 59 1.38 11.77 -0.06
N ARG A 60 0.58 12.63 -0.70
CA ARG A 60 0.15 13.93 -0.21
C ARG A 60 -1.25 14.30 -0.75
N PRO A 61 -1.93 15.30 -0.17
CA PRO A 61 -3.24 15.75 -0.65
C PRO A 61 -3.17 16.25 -2.11
N PRO A 62 -4.26 16.13 -2.91
CA PRO A 62 -4.25 16.49 -4.33
C PRO A 62 -3.68 17.88 -4.66
N ARG A 63 -3.99 18.88 -3.83
CA ARG A 63 -3.49 20.26 -3.99
C ARG A 63 -1.97 20.42 -3.84
N GLN A 64 -1.28 19.43 -3.27
CA GLN A 64 0.16 19.46 -3.03
C GLN A 64 0.95 18.58 -4.01
N ILE A 65 0.28 17.86 -4.91
CA ILE A 65 0.89 16.87 -5.82
C ILE A 65 1.72 17.52 -6.95
N ASP A 66 1.77 18.86 -7.03
CA ASP A 66 2.53 19.60 -8.05
C ASP A 66 2.20 19.14 -9.50
N LEU A 67 0.92 18.77 -9.72
CA LEU A 67 0.40 18.44 -11.05
C LEU A 67 0.46 19.68 -11.95
N LYS A 68 0.85 19.50 -13.20
CA LYS A 68 0.86 20.59 -14.19
C LYS A 68 -0.53 20.95 -14.67
N LEU A 69 -1.44 19.98 -14.72
CA LEU A 69 -2.81 20.14 -15.17
C LEU A 69 -3.72 20.52 -13.98
N PRO A 70 -4.12 21.81 -13.85
CA PRO A 70 -4.92 22.28 -12.71
C PRO A 70 -6.32 21.65 -12.68
N ASP A 71 -6.85 21.26 -13.84
CA ASP A 71 -8.14 20.59 -13.94
C ASP A 71 -8.11 19.21 -13.29
N LEU A 72 -7.04 18.43 -13.47
CA LEU A 72 -6.87 17.15 -12.79
C LEU A 72 -6.80 17.34 -11.27
N ALA A 73 -6.02 18.31 -10.80
CA ALA A 73 -5.94 18.62 -9.37
C ALA A 73 -7.31 18.96 -8.79
N SER A 74 -8.13 19.72 -9.53
CA SER A 74 -9.49 20.09 -9.13
C SER A 74 -10.43 18.88 -9.09
N ARG A 75 -10.32 17.94 -10.04
CA ARG A 75 -11.11 16.70 -10.04
C ARG A 75 -10.77 15.78 -8.88
N LEU A 76 -9.49 15.65 -8.57
CA LEU A 76 -9.02 14.89 -7.40
C LEU A 76 -9.51 15.52 -6.09
N ASP A 77 -9.61 16.85 -6.04
CA ASP A 77 -10.11 17.59 -4.86
C ASP A 77 -11.64 17.54 -4.70
N TRP A 78 -12.37 17.27 -5.78
CA TRP A 78 -13.83 17.15 -5.76
C TRP A 78 -14.32 15.85 -5.11
N GLY A 79 -13.47 14.82 -5.07
CA GLY A 79 -13.77 13.52 -4.47
C GLY A 79 -13.71 13.53 -2.93
N GLN A 80 -14.14 12.41 -2.31
CA GLN A 80 -13.95 12.20 -0.88
C GLN A 80 -12.48 11.89 -0.58
N ILE A 81 -11.80 12.83 0.10
CA ILE A 81 -10.40 12.68 0.47
C ILE A 81 -10.29 12.18 1.91
N TYR A 82 -9.58 11.06 2.08
CA TYR A 82 -9.26 10.52 3.39
C TYR A 82 -7.75 10.50 3.59
N LYS A 83 -7.31 10.97 4.76
CA LYS A 83 -5.92 10.83 5.18
C LYS A 83 -5.75 9.48 5.85
N LEU A 84 -4.93 8.61 5.24
CA LEU A 84 -4.55 7.36 5.88
C LEU A 84 -3.53 7.66 6.98
N HIS A 85 -3.88 7.30 8.21
CA HIS A 85 -2.97 7.44 9.36
C HIS A 85 -2.14 6.17 9.52
N PRO A 86 -0.84 6.29 9.83
CA PRO A 86 -0.03 5.13 10.17
C PRO A 86 -0.55 4.48 11.46
N LEU A 87 -0.41 3.15 11.54
CA LEU A 87 -0.74 2.38 12.74
C LEU A 87 0.11 2.84 13.94
N SER A 88 -0.49 2.89 15.13
CA SER A 88 0.25 3.02 16.39
C SER A 88 1.09 1.77 16.65
N ASP A 89 2.05 1.83 17.58
CA ASP A 89 2.86 0.64 17.87
C ASP A 89 2.00 -0.51 18.45
N GLU A 90 0.94 -0.20 19.20
CA GLU A 90 -0.04 -1.20 19.66
C GLU A 90 -0.85 -1.80 18.50
N ASP A 91 -1.32 -0.97 17.57
CA ASP A 91 -2.05 -1.46 16.39
C ASP A 91 -1.15 -2.32 15.48
N LYS A 92 0.14 -2.03 15.42
CA LYS A 92 1.12 -2.87 14.69
C LYS A 92 1.26 -4.24 15.33
N ILE A 93 1.28 -4.33 16.67
CA ILE A 93 1.30 -5.62 17.38
C ILE A 93 0.06 -6.42 16.99
N CYS A 94 -1.13 -5.82 17.08
CA CYS A 94 -2.39 -6.44 16.68
C CYS A 94 -2.38 -6.88 15.21
N ALA A 95 -1.87 -6.05 14.31
CA ALA A 95 -1.77 -6.36 12.89
C ALA A 95 -0.82 -7.54 12.61
N LEU A 96 0.31 -7.63 13.32
CA LEU A 96 1.26 -8.73 13.19
C LEU A 96 0.67 -10.03 13.72
N GLN A 97 0.01 -10.00 14.87
CA GLN A 97 -0.66 -11.16 15.45
C GLN A 97 -1.81 -11.65 14.57
N LEU A 98 -2.63 -10.74 14.04
CA LEU A 98 -3.69 -11.07 13.08
C LEU A 98 -3.11 -11.75 11.84
N ARG A 99 -2.01 -11.22 11.29
CA ARG A 99 -1.35 -11.77 10.10
C ARG A 99 -0.76 -13.17 10.37
N ALA A 100 -0.18 -13.39 11.54
CA ALA A 100 0.32 -14.69 11.97
C ALA A 100 -0.83 -15.71 12.10
N SER A 101 -1.93 -15.31 12.76
CA SER A 101 -3.13 -16.13 12.92
C SER A 101 -3.72 -16.56 11.56
N ILE A 102 -3.84 -15.64 10.60
CA ILE A 102 -4.30 -15.95 9.23
C ILE A 102 -3.38 -16.96 8.52
N ARG A 103 -2.10 -17.03 8.90
CA ARG A 103 -1.11 -17.98 8.37
C ARG A 103 -1.05 -19.30 9.14
N GLY A 104 -1.80 -19.43 10.23
CA GLY A 104 -1.89 -20.66 11.01
C GLY A 104 -0.79 -20.83 12.06
N PHE A 105 -0.11 -19.75 12.48
CA PHE A 105 0.80 -19.80 13.61
C PHE A 105 0.53 -18.68 14.62
N GLU A 106 0.89 -18.95 15.87
CA GLU A 106 0.79 -17.95 16.94
C GLU A 106 2.07 -17.12 17.01
N LEU A 107 1.91 -15.80 17.08
CA LEU A 107 2.98 -14.87 17.33
C LEU A 107 2.82 -14.26 18.73
N PRO A 108 3.62 -14.69 19.71
CA PRO A 108 3.56 -14.15 21.07
C PRO A 108 3.82 -12.65 21.11
N GLU A 109 3.15 -11.95 22.01
CA GLU A 109 3.23 -10.50 22.12
C GLU A 109 4.64 -10.00 22.49
N ASP A 110 5.35 -10.73 23.36
CA ASP A 110 6.73 -10.45 23.73
C ASP A 110 7.66 -10.50 22.51
N VAL A 111 7.41 -11.43 21.57
CA VAL A 111 8.10 -11.50 20.29
C VAL A 111 7.74 -10.30 19.40
N CYS A 112 6.46 -9.94 19.28
CA CYS A 112 6.04 -8.74 18.54
C CYS A 112 6.74 -7.47 19.05
N ARG A 113 6.73 -7.26 20.37
CA ARG A 113 7.37 -6.13 21.03
C ARG A 113 8.88 -6.13 20.81
N PHE A 114 9.51 -7.31 20.86
CA PHE A 114 10.94 -7.47 20.56
C PHE A 114 11.29 -7.05 19.12
N VAL A 115 10.52 -7.52 18.15
CA VAL A 115 10.67 -7.20 16.71
C VAL A 115 10.49 -5.69 16.51
N LEU A 116 9.41 -5.09 17.02
CA LEU A 116 9.14 -3.65 16.89
C LEU A 116 10.19 -2.75 17.53
N LYS A 117 10.82 -3.20 18.63
CA LYS A 117 11.84 -2.43 19.34
C LYS A 117 13.19 -2.44 18.62
N ARG A 118 13.52 -3.50 17.89
CA ARG A 118 14.84 -3.69 17.25
C ARG A 118 14.88 -3.43 15.75
N LEU A 119 13.74 -3.49 15.07
CA LEU A 119 13.67 -3.45 13.62
C LEU A 119 12.93 -2.20 13.13
N ASP A 120 12.98 -1.97 11.82
CA ASP A 120 12.26 -0.86 11.19
C ASP A 120 10.75 -1.00 11.47
N ARG A 121 10.12 0.11 11.84
CA ARG A 121 8.70 0.19 12.18
C ARG A 121 7.79 0.24 10.95
N LYS A 122 8.36 0.20 9.74
CA LYS A 122 7.61 0.08 8.48
C LYS A 122 6.92 -1.27 8.39
N MET A 123 5.60 -1.26 8.18
CA MET A 123 4.78 -2.47 8.07
C MET A 123 5.26 -3.43 6.98
N GLY A 124 5.74 -2.92 5.84
CA GLY A 124 6.31 -3.76 4.77
C GLY A 124 7.47 -4.62 5.28
N THR A 125 8.46 -3.99 5.92
CA THR A 125 9.61 -4.69 6.50
C THR A 125 9.19 -5.67 7.59
N LEU A 126 8.27 -5.27 8.48
CA LEU A 126 7.76 -6.13 9.54
C LEU A 126 7.07 -7.39 8.99
N PHE A 127 6.31 -7.27 7.90
CA PHE A 127 5.70 -8.42 7.24
C PHE A 127 6.72 -9.31 6.52
N ASP A 128 7.77 -8.75 5.93
CA ASP A 128 8.85 -9.55 5.34
C ASP A 128 9.61 -10.34 6.40
N ILE A 129 9.85 -9.74 7.56
CA ILE A 129 10.44 -10.42 8.72
C ILE A 129 9.50 -11.53 9.19
N LEU A 130 8.20 -11.25 9.31
CA LEU A 130 7.21 -12.25 9.70
C LEU A 130 7.21 -13.45 8.75
N ASN A 131 7.30 -13.22 7.43
CA ASN A 131 7.40 -14.28 6.43
C ASN A 131 8.65 -15.15 6.63
N LYS A 132 9.80 -14.53 6.94
CA LYS A 132 11.06 -15.25 7.21
C LYS A 132 10.96 -16.10 8.47
N LEU A 133 10.38 -15.54 9.53
CA LEU A 133 10.21 -16.22 10.81
C LEU A 133 9.23 -17.40 10.71
N ASP A 134 8.14 -17.21 9.99
CA ASP A 134 7.15 -18.24 9.67
C ASP A 134 7.81 -19.45 8.99
N HIS A 135 8.47 -19.22 7.84
CA HIS A 135 9.20 -20.26 7.13
C HIS A 135 10.26 -20.96 7.99
N ALA A 136 11.04 -20.20 8.77
CA ALA A 136 12.05 -20.77 9.64
C ALA A 136 11.45 -21.62 10.76
N SER A 137 10.33 -21.18 11.36
CA SER A 137 9.65 -21.92 12.44
C SER A 137 9.14 -23.27 11.97
N ILE A 138 8.62 -23.34 10.74
CA ILE A 138 8.14 -24.58 10.11
C ILE A 138 9.31 -25.53 9.85
N VAL A 139 10.39 -25.04 9.22
CA VAL A 139 11.57 -25.85 8.91
C VAL A 139 12.23 -26.39 10.18
N ALA A 140 12.33 -25.58 11.23
CA ALA A 140 12.92 -25.99 12.49
C ALA A 140 11.98 -26.79 13.40
N GLN A 141 10.67 -26.83 13.10
CA GLN A 141 9.59 -27.28 14.00
C GLN A 141 9.72 -26.71 15.41
N ARG A 142 10.03 -25.41 15.51
CA ARG A 142 10.24 -24.71 16.78
C ARG A 142 9.16 -23.67 17.01
N LYS A 143 8.79 -23.48 18.28
CA LYS A 143 7.90 -22.39 18.69
C LYS A 143 8.56 -21.03 18.47
N MET A 144 7.73 -20.05 18.13
CA MET A 144 8.14 -18.67 17.96
C MET A 144 8.53 -18.06 19.32
N THR A 145 9.82 -17.93 19.58
CA THR A 145 10.37 -17.41 20.85
C THR A 145 11.45 -16.36 20.58
N ILE A 146 11.71 -15.47 21.55
CA ILE A 146 12.73 -14.42 21.39
C ILE A 146 14.12 -14.99 21.02
N PRO A 147 14.63 -16.08 21.64
CA PRO A 147 15.91 -16.66 21.24
C PRO A 147 15.90 -17.15 19.79
N PHE A 148 14.82 -17.82 19.38
CA PHE A 148 14.68 -18.28 17.99
C PHE A 148 14.69 -17.12 16.99
N VAL A 149 13.97 -16.03 17.29
CA VAL A 149 13.96 -14.85 16.44
C VAL A 149 15.34 -14.21 16.31
N LYS A 150 16.13 -14.16 17.40
CA LYS A 150 17.51 -13.68 17.36
C LYS A 150 18.39 -14.54 16.46
N ASP A 151 18.26 -15.86 16.58
CA ASP A 151 19.04 -16.81 15.77
C ASP A 151 18.75 -16.63 14.27
N ILE A 152 17.47 -16.51 13.90
CA ILE A 152 17.05 -16.37 12.49
C ILE A 152 17.40 -15.00 11.91
N LEU A 153 17.24 -13.93 12.68
CA LEU A 153 17.50 -12.56 12.23
C LEU A 153 18.96 -12.13 12.44
N LYS A 154 19.79 -12.99 13.06
CA LYS A 154 21.20 -12.72 13.40
C LYS A 154 21.35 -11.42 14.22
N LEU A 155 20.54 -11.29 15.28
CA LEU A 155 20.41 -10.12 16.15
C LEU A 155 20.98 -10.31 17.57
#